data_AF-A0A3Q9EDJ5-F1
#
_entry.id   AF-A0A3Q9EDJ5-F1
#
_cell.length_a   1.000
_cell.length_b   1.000
_cell.length_c   1.000
_cell.angle_alpha   90.00
_cell.angle_beta   90.00
_cell.angle_gamma   90.00
#
_symmetry.space_group_name_H-M   'P 1'
#
loop_
_entity.id
_entity.type
_entity.pdbx_description
1 polymer ?
#
loop_
_entity_poly.entity_id
_entity_poly.type
_entity_poly.pdbx_seq_one_letter_code
_entity_poly.pdbx_strand_id
1 'polypeptide(L)'
;MSHNATRVVLSYPEGLSDWGRDQVETDRYRGYFRRVLGDVAVGETREDFVDVGCCGDSLDIPFRVERVDVGGESVDAATVTDATAVEYETRAGDVDGGWKVQSAAGETCATVNPE
;
A
#
# COMPACT_ATOMS: atom_id res chain seq x y z
N MET A 1 16.44 -22.57 -0.02
CA MET A 1 17.30 -21.39 -0.28
C MET A 1 16.35 -20.30 -0.74
N SER A 2 16.09 -19.29 0.09
CA SER A 2 15.29 -18.15 -0.36
C SER A 2 16.18 -17.32 -1.27
N HIS A 3 15.77 -17.18 -2.53
CA HIS A 3 16.42 -16.25 -3.44
C HIS A 3 15.90 -14.83 -3.16
N ASN A 4 16.70 -13.81 -3.46
CA ASN A 4 16.26 -12.43 -3.31
C ASN A 4 15.38 -12.03 -4.49
N ALA A 5 14.21 -11.47 -4.21
CA ALA A 5 13.30 -10.96 -5.22
C ALA A 5 13.95 -9.78 -5.96
N THR A 6 13.97 -9.85 -7.29
CA THR A 6 14.28 -8.71 -8.15
C THR A 6 13.07 -7.77 -8.29
N ARG A 7 11.86 -8.32 -8.25
CA ARG A 7 10.60 -7.58 -8.33
C ARG A 7 9.52 -8.27 -7.53
N VAL A 8 8.66 -7.48 -6.88
CA VAL A 8 7.39 -7.90 -6.29
C VAL A 8 6.29 -7.01 -6.84
N VAL A 9 5.16 -7.63 -7.18
CA VAL A 9 3.91 -6.94 -7.54
C VAL A 9 2.92 -7.14 -6.40
N LEU A 10 2.48 -6.04 -5.81
CA LEU A 10 1.43 -6.01 -4.81
C LEU A 10 0.12 -5.53 -5.44
N SER A 11 -1.01 -6.03 -5.00
CA SER A 11 -2.31 -5.45 -5.34
C SER A 11 -3.00 -4.82 -4.14
N TYR A 12 -3.77 -3.77 -4.40
CA TYR A 12 -4.74 -3.19 -3.45
C TYR A 12 -6.15 -3.16 -4.09
N PRO A 13 -7.24 -3.13 -3.29
CA PRO A 13 -8.59 -3.12 -3.83
C PRO A 13 -8.88 -1.85 -4.64
N GLU A 14 -9.59 -2.00 -5.76
CA GLU A 14 -10.02 -0.87 -6.58
C GLU A 14 -10.99 0.08 -5.86
N GLY A 15 -11.66 -0.39 -4.79
CA GLY A 15 -12.47 0.42 -3.89
C GLY A 15 -11.68 1.41 -3.03
N LEU A 16 -10.34 1.42 -3.10
CA LEU A 16 -9.51 2.44 -2.46
C LEU A 16 -9.77 3.81 -3.09
N SER A 17 -9.96 4.84 -2.25
CA SER A 17 -10.20 6.21 -2.71
C SER A 17 -9.00 6.75 -3.52
N ASP A 18 -9.25 7.70 -4.42
CA ASP A 18 -8.18 8.35 -5.22
C ASP A 18 -7.09 8.96 -4.35
N TRP A 19 -7.47 9.59 -3.22
CA TRP A 19 -6.49 10.13 -2.28
C TRP A 19 -5.62 9.03 -1.66
N GLY A 20 -6.22 7.91 -1.24
CA GLY A 20 -5.49 6.76 -0.71
C GLY A 20 -4.55 6.15 -1.74
N ARG A 21 -5.01 6.06 -3.00
CA ARG A 21 -4.21 5.65 -4.15
C ARG A 21 -2.99 6.53 -4.35
N ASP A 22 -3.18 7.86 -4.36
CA ASP A 22 -2.10 8.83 -4.52
C ASP A 22 -1.04 8.69 -3.41
N GLN A 23 -1.44 8.35 -2.18
CA GLN A 23 -0.47 8.12 -1.09
C GLN A 23 0.34 6.83 -1.31
N VAL A 24 -0.32 5.70 -1.61
CA VAL A 24 0.35 4.39 -1.72
C VAL A 24 1.27 4.29 -2.94
N GLU A 25 0.96 5.02 -4.02
CA GLU A 25 1.73 4.98 -5.25
C GLU A 25 3.07 5.73 -5.16
N THR A 26 3.28 6.54 -4.11
CA THR A 26 4.52 7.28 -3.87
C THR A 26 5.74 6.38 -3.67
N ASP A 27 6.92 6.88 -4.07
CA ASP A 27 8.20 6.18 -3.87
C ASP A 27 8.52 5.93 -2.39
N ARG A 28 8.05 6.81 -1.50
CA ARG A 28 8.21 6.64 -0.05
C ARG A 28 7.53 5.35 0.42
N TYR A 29 6.31 5.08 -0.05
CA TYR A 29 5.55 3.90 0.35
C TYR A 29 6.13 2.62 -0.26
N ARG A 30 6.59 2.68 -1.51
CA ARG A 30 7.36 1.58 -2.14
C ARG A 30 8.63 1.26 -1.35
N GLY A 31 9.37 2.29 -0.94
CA GLY A 31 10.58 2.14 -0.12
C GLY A 31 10.30 1.60 1.28
N TYR A 32 9.12 1.85 1.83
CA TYR A 32 8.67 1.23 3.07
C TYR A 32 8.45 -0.28 2.91
N PHE A 33 7.72 -0.71 1.86
CA PHE A 33 7.50 -2.14 1.60
C PHE A 33 8.79 -2.95 1.42
N ARG A 34 9.81 -2.37 0.76
CA ARG A 34 11.13 -3.02 0.63
C ARG A 34 11.77 -3.38 1.97
N ARG A 35 11.44 -2.64 3.03
CA ARG A 35 12.00 -2.82 4.37
C ARG A 35 11.17 -3.74 5.24
N VAL A 36 9.86 -3.74 5.08
CA VAL A 36 8.95 -4.43 6.02
C VAL A 36 8.44 -5.78 5.53
N LEU A 37 8.45 -6.05 4.22
CA LEU A 37 7.88 -7.29 3.68
C LEU A 37 8.68 -8.54 4.10
N GLY A 38 10.01 -8.50 4.01
CA GLY A 38 10.86 -9.66 4.30
C GLY A 38 10.56 -10.84 3.37
N ASP A 39 10.40 -12.04 3.91
CA ASP A 39 10.00 -13.23 3.13
C ASP A 39 8.52 -13.14 2.75
N VAL A 40 8.24 -13.30 1.45
CA VAL A 40 6.89 -13.24 0.88
C VAL A 40 6.58 -14.45 0.02
N ALA A 41 5.30 -14.82 -0.04
CA ALA A 41 4.77 -15.81 -0.96
C ALA A 41 3.63 -15.25 -1.82
N VAL A 42 3.48 -15.74 -3.06
CA VAL A 42 2.35 -15.37 -3.92
C VAL A 42 1.03 -15.77 -3.26
N GLY A 43 0.05 -14.86 -3.30
CA GLY A 43 -1.25 -14.99 -2.65
C GLY A 43 -1.26 -14.54 -1.19
N GLU A 44 -0.11 -14.31 -0.58
CA GLU A 44 -0.01 -13.78 0.77
C GLU A 44 -0.62 -12.38 0.85
N THR A 45 -1.41 -12.15 1.90
CA THR A 45 -2.05 -10.86 2.18
C THR A 45 -1.39 -10.23 3.39
N ARG A 46 -1.13 -8.93 3.31
CA ARG A 46 -0.60 -8.11 4.40
C ARG A 46 -1.48 -6.88 4.56
N GLU A 47 -1.93 -6.65 5.78
CA GLU A 47 -2.61 -5.41 6.16
C GLU A 47 -1.53 -4.38 6.46
N ASP A 48 -1.62 -3.23 5.79
CA ASP A 48 -0.71 -2.13 6.04
C ASP A 48 -1.45 -0.87 6.49
N PHE A 49 -0.83 -0.19 7.45
CA PHE A 49 -1.36 0.96 8.14
C PHE A 49 -0.80 2.23 7.49
N VAL A 50 -1.62 2.98 6.78
CA VAL A 50 -1.23 4.31 6.31
C VAL A 50 -1.42 5.27 7.48
N ASP A 51 -0.31 5.76 8.04
CA ASP A 51 -0.33 6.59 9.25
C ASP A 51 -1.18 7.87 9.09
N VAL A 52 -1.91 8.12 10.17
CA VAL A 52 -3.01 9.06 10.37
C VAL A 52 -2.61 10.50 10.08
N GLY A 53 -3.32 11.13 9.14
CA GLY A 53 -3.50 12.58 9.18
C GLY A 53 -4.26 12.99 10.45
N CYS A 54 -4.25 14.28 10.79
CA CYS A 54 -4.75 14.96 12.01
C CYS A 54 -6.10 14.49 12.63
N CYS A 55 -6.87 13.65 11.94
CA CYS A 55 -8.23 13.23 12.31
C CYS A 55 -8.38 11.78 12.78
N GLY A 56 -7.31 10.96 12.80
CA GLY A 56 -7.28 9.72 13.58
C GLY A 56 -7.97 8.47 13.01
N ASP A 57 -8.35 8.45 11.74
CA ASP A 57 -8.82 7.21 11.09
C ASP A 57 -7.65 6.43 10.48
N SER A 58 -7.47 5.19 10.94
CA SER A 58 -6.53 4.22 10.37
C SER A 58 -7.14 3.59 9.13
N LEU A 59 -6.42 3.69 8.00
CA LEU A 59 -6.80 2.97 6.80
C LEU A 59 -5.96 1.70 6.71
N ASP A 60 -6.61 0.56 6.99
CA ASP A 60 -6.04 -0.77 6.78
C ASP A 60 -6.26 -1.14 5.32
N ILE A 61 -5.19 -1.08 4.52
CA ILE A 61 -5.26 -1.48 3.12
C ILE A 61 -4.81 -2.94 3.02
N PRO A 62 -5.67 -3.87 2.58
CA PRO A 62 -5.27 -5.26 2.40
C PRO A 62 -4.45 -5.38 1.12
N PHE A 63 -3.13 -5.35 1.23
CA PHE A 63 -2.23 -5.62 0.12
C PHE A 63 -2.09 -7.12 -0.11
N ARG A 64 -2.05 -7.57 -1.36
CA ARG A 64 -1.80 -8.98 -1.70
C ARG A 64 -0.61 -9.11 -2.63
N VAL A 65 0.25 -10.09 -2.39
CA VAL A 65 1.38 -10.42 -3.27
C VAL A 65 0.84 -11.18 -4.48
N GLU A 66 0.91 -10.58 -5.66
CA GLU A 66 0.40 -11.18 -6.90
C GLU A 66 1.50 -11.89 -7.68
N ARG A 67 2.73 -11.35 -7.61
CA ARG A 67 3.88 -11.88 -8.32
C ARG A 67 5.17 -11.60 -7.57
N VAL A 68 6.06 -12.57 -7.60
CA VAL A 68 7.43 -12.46 -7.11
C VAL A 68 8.35 -12.93 -8.22
N ASP A 69 9.28 -12.09 -8.65
CA ASP A 69 10.26 -12.43 -9.69
C ASP A 69 11.68 -12.45 -9.10
N VAL A 70 12.45 -13.46 -9.46
CA VAL A 70 13.87 -13.65 -9.12
C VAL A 70 14.66 -13.77 -10.41
N GLY A 71 15.57 -12.83 -10.68
CA GLY A 71 16.41 -12.87 -11.88
C GLY A 71 15.61 -12.84 -13.20
N GLY A 72 14.37 -12.34 -13.17
CA GLY A 72 13.47 -12.29 -14.32
C GLY A 72 12.54 -13.49 -14.48
N GLU A 73 12.60 -14.48 -13.58
CA GLU A 73 11.68 -15.61 -13.55
C GLU A 73 10.70 -15.49 -12.37
N SER A 74 9.42 -15.78 -12.60
CA SER A 74 8.42 -15.79 -11.54
C SER A 74 8.56 -17.02 -10.66
N VAL A 75 8.48 -16.82 -9.34
CA VAL A 75 8.59 -17.86 -8.31
C VAL A 75 7.46 -17.73 -7.29
N ASP A 76 7.21 -18.81 -6.54
CA ASP A 76 6.13 -18.82 -5.54
C ASP A 76 6.49 -18.05 -4.25
N ALA A 77 7.78 -17.96 -3.91
CA ALA A 77 8.26 -17.27 -2.72
C ALA A 77 9.70 -16.78 -2.86
N ALA A 78 10.01 -15.65 -2.24
CA ALA A 78 11.35 -15.07 -2.21
C ALA A 78 11.49 -14.06 -1.05
N THR A 79 12.72 -13.60 -0.80
CA THR A 79 12.99 -12.56 0.19
C THR A 79 13.03 -11.19 -0.48
N VAL A 80 12.22 -10.26 0.00
CA VAL A 80 12.26 -8.84 -0.38
C VAL A 80 13.42 -8.15 0.35
N THR A 81 14.15 -7.31 -0.38
CA THR A 81 15.28 -6.53 0.13
C THR A 81 15.20 -5.09 -0.33
N ASP A 82 16.10 -4.22 0.14
CA ASP A 82 16.20 -2.82 -0.30
C ASP A 82 16.41 -2.65 -1.81
N ALA A 83 16.93 -3.68 -2.49
CA ALA A 83 17.18 -3.69 -3.93
C ALA A 83 15.96 -4.14 -4.76
N THR A 84 14.92 -4.70 -4.12
CA THR A 84 13.75 -5.27 -4.81
C THR A 84 12.87 -4.15 -5.40
N ALA A 85 12.52 -4.26 -6.68
CA ALA A 85 11.52 -3.36 -7.28
C ALA A 85 10.11 -3.70 -6.73
N VAL A 86 9.38 -2.68 -6.25
CA VAL A 86 8.00 -2.83 -5.78
C VAL A 86 7.09 -2.14 -6.78
N GLU A 87 6.15 -2.89 -7.33
CA GLU A 87 5.14 -2.42 -8.27
C GLU A 87 3.73 -2.71 -7.75
N TYR A 88 2.76 -1.95 -8.25
CA TYR A 88 1.36 -2.08 -7.85
C TYR A 88 0.47 -2.43 -9.02
N GLU A 89 -0.57 -3.19 -8.73
CA GLU A 89 -1.75 -3.35 -9.58
C GLU A 89 -3.03 -3.24 -8.73
N THR A 90 -4.17 -3.08 -9.38
CA THR A 90 -5.47 -3.07 -8.69
C THR A 90 -6.13 -4.44 -8.80
N ARG A 91 -6.84 -4.84 -7.75
CA ARG A 91 -7.75 -6.00 -7.78
C ARG A 91 -9.17 -5.59 -7.44
N ALA A 92 -10.15 -6.40 -7.86
CA ALA A 92 -11.53 -6.22 -7.46
C ALA A 92 -11.70 -6.38 -5.94
N GLY A 93 -12.52 -5.52 -5.33
CA GLY A 93 -12.86 -5.57 -3.90
C GLY A 93 -13.00 -4.19 -3.28
N ASP A 94 -13.61 -4.17 -2.10
CA ASP A 94 -13.74 -2.99 -1.25
C ASP A 94 -12.61 -2.93 -0.21
N VAL A 95 -12.35 -1.74 0.32
CA VAL A 95 -11.49 -1.54 1.49
C VAL A 95 -12.41 -1.30 2.70
N ASP A 96 -12.27 -2.12 3.73
CA ASP A 96 -12.91 -1.88 5.03
C ASP A 96 -12.11 -0.82 5.78
N GLY A 97 -12.68 0.37 5.94
CA GLY A 97 -11.99 1.51 6.55
C GLY A 97 -12.49 2.81 5.94
N GLY A 98 -13.11 3.65 6.76
CA GLY A 98 -13.78 4.85 6.30
C GLY A 98 -12.80 5.92 5.85
N TRP A 99 -12.65 6.11 4.54
CA TRP A 99 -12.33 7.44 4.00
C TRP A 99 -13.33 7.83 2.91
N LYS A 100 -14.61 7.89 3.32
CA LYS A 100 -15.67 8.62 2.60
C LYS A 100 -15.59 10.15 2.83
N VAL A 101 -14.53 10.67 3.45
CA VAL A 101 -14.50 12.05 3.95
C VAL A 101 -13.46 12.89 3.20
N GLN A 102 -13.98 13.62 2.21
CA GLN A 102 -13.37 14.76 1.53
C GLN A 102 -12.47 14.46 0.34
N SER A 103 -13.15 14.21 -0.78
CA SER A 103 -12.82 14.81 -2.07
C SER A 103 -12.29 16.23 -1.88
N ALA A 104 -11.10 16.53 -2.41
CA ALA A 104 -10.64 17.78 -3.05
C ALA A 104 -11.22 19.16 -2.63
N ALA A 105 -11.75 19.34 -1.43
CA ALA A 105 -12.28 20.58 -0.90
C ALA A 105 -11.64 20.84 0.45
N GLY A 106 -10.41 21.36 0.41
CA GLY A 106 -9.88 22.17 1.52
C GLY A 106 -10.66 23.47 1.60
N GLU A 107 -11.95 23.40 1.94
CA GLU A 107 -12.68 24.55 2.44
C GLU A 107 -12.13 24.86 3.83
N THR A 108 -11.19 25.81 3.82
CA THR A 108 -10.87 26.77 4.88
C THR A 108 -10.99 26.27 6.32
N CYS A 109 -9.84 26.18 6.98
CA CYS A 109 -9.72 26.53 8.39
C CYS A 109 -10.14 28.01 8.57
N ALA A 110 -11.45 28.26 8.51
CA ALA A 110 -12.06 29.55 8.81
C ALA A 110 -12.62 29.47 10.23
N THR A 111 -11.89 30.14 11.13
CA THR A 111 -12.38 30.91 12.28
C THR A 111 -13.83 30.67 12.72
N VAL A 112 -14.00 30.13 13.92
CA VAL A 112 -14.99 30.66 14.87
C VAL A 112 -14.47 30.50 16.31
N ASN A 113 -14.04 31.61 16.90
CA ASN A 113 -14.23 31.88 18.33
C ASN A 113 -15.74 32.13 18.53
N PRO A 114 -16.36 31.75 19.66
CA PRO A 114 -16.23 32.58 20.87
C PRO A 114 -16.36 31.83 22.22
N GLU A 115 -15.77 32.38 23.28
CA GLU A 115 -16.47 32.94 24.46
C GLU A 115 -15.66 34.12 25.03
#